data_AF-W1YGF3-F1
#
_entry.id   AF-W1YGF3-F1
#
_cell.length_a   1.000
_cell.length_b   1.000
_cell.length_c   1.000
_cell.angle_alpha   90.00
_cell.angle_beta   90.00
_cell.angle_gamma   90.00
#
_symmetry.space_group_name_H-M   'P 1'
#
loop_
_entity.id
_entity.type
_entity.pdbx_description
1 polymer ?
#
loop_
_entity_poly.entity_id
_entity_poly.type
_entity_poly.pdbx_seq_one_letter_code
_entity_poly.pdbx_strand_id
1 'polypeptide(L)'
;PSGGCISSKDLDTPIDFKSLASIGSMMGSGGMLVLDETDCMVDISKFFLEFTVDESCGKCTPCRIGNRRLLEILNKICRGNGTEEDLVNLKSLATII
;
A
#
# COMPACT_ATOMS: atom_id res chain seq x y z
N PRO A 1 -3.62 5.06 -5.18
CA PRO A 1 -4.86 4.80 -4.40
C PRO A 1 -4.52 4.80 -2.92
N SER A 2 -5.38 5.37 -2.07
CA SER A 2 -4.99 5.81 -0.72
C SER A 2 -5.71 5.07 0.43
N GLY A 3 -6.59 4.12 0.12
CA GLY A 3 -7.34 3.36 1.12
C GLY A 3 -6.50 2.32 1.84
N GLY A 4 -6.92 1.94 3.05
CA GLY A 4 -6.34 0.81 3.78
C GLY A 4 -6.98 -0.52 3.39
N CYS A 5 -6.30 -1.62 3.72
CA CYS A 5 -6.83 -2.98 3.53
C CYS A 5 -7.63 -3.40 4.77
N ILE A 6 -8.85 -3.91 4.57
CA ILE A 6 -9.72 -4.40 5.64
C ILE A 6 -9.58 -5.92 5.68
N SER A 7 -9.24 -6.46 6.86
CA SER A 7 -9.07 -7.90 7.02
C SER A 7 -10.41 -8.62 7.14
N SER A 8 -10.42 -9.94 6.95
CA SER A 8 -11.63 -10.77 7.15
C SER A 8 -12.22 -10.66 8.56
N LYS A 9 -11.42 -10.25 9.56
CA LYS A 9 -11.86 -10.06 10.96
C LYS A 9 -12.70 -8.79 11.15
N ASP A 10 -12.60 -7.85 10.22
CA ASP A 10 -13.17 -6.51 10.34
C ASP A 10 -14.27 -6.25 9.30
N LEU A 11 -14.81 -7.29 8.64
CA LEU A 11 -15.79 -7.17 7.55
C LEU A 11 -17.12 -6.55 7.98
N ASP A 12 -17.51 -6.73 9.25
CA ASP A 12 -18.74 -6.14 9.80
C ASP A 12 -18.55 -4.67 10.21
N THR A 13 -17.37 -4.07 9.98
CA THR A 13 -17.11 -2.67 10.29
C THR A 13 -18.02 -1.76 9.48
N PRO A 14 -18.79 -0.85 10.11
CA PRO A 14 -19.61 0.11 9.39
C PRO A 14 -18.79 0.96 8.40
N ILE A 15 -19.33 1.20 7.21
CA ILE A 15 -18.70 2.04 6.19
C ILE A 15 -18.99 3.51 6.52
N ASP A 16 -18.19 4.07 7.42
CA ASP A 16 -18.19 5.49 7.74
C ASP A 16 -16.78 5.98 8.08
N PHE A 17 -16.61 7.31 8.12
CA PHE A 17 -15.31 7.95 8.35
C PHE A 17 -14.64 7.52 9.65
N LYS A 18 -15.39 7.35 10.75
CA LYS A 18 -14.82 7.07 12.07
C LYS A 18 -14.51 5.58 12.22
N SER A 19 -15.45 4.73 11.82
CA SER A 19 -15.32 3.28 11.91
C SER A 19 -14.12 2.79 11.11
N LEU A 20 -13.96 3.23 9.87
CA LEU A 20 -12.82 2.84 9.04
C LEU A 20 -11.48 3.40 9.53
N ALA A 21 -11.46 4.64 10.04
CA ALA A 21 -10.25 5.21 10.62
C ALA A 21 -9.77 4.44 11.86
N SER A 22 -10.69 3.88 12.65
CA SER A 22 -10.36 3.14 13.87
C SER A 22 -9.59 1.83 13.61
N ILE A 23 -9.71 1.27 12.40
CA ILE A 23 -9.01 0.06 11.96
C ILE A 23 -7.81 0.36 11.04
N GLY A 24 -7.38 1.62 10.94
CA GLY A 24 -6.25 2.02 10.10
C GLY A 24 -6.57 2.07 8.60
N SER A 25 -7.84 2.04 8.22
CA SER A 25 -8.30 2.33 6.86
C SER A 25 -8.81 3.78 6.78
N MET A 26 -9.41 4.15 5.65
CA MET A 26 -10.03 5.45 5.49
C MET A 26 -11.20 5.41 4.52
N MET A 27 -12.19 6.27 4.77
CA MET A 27 -13.25 6.54 3.79
C MET A 27 -12.71 7.46 2.70
N GLY A 28 -12.55 6.93 1.48
CA GLY A 28 -12.16 7.69 0.29
C GLY A 28 -13.36 8.14 -0.52
N SER A 29 -13.28 8.00 -1.85
CA SER A 29 -14.37 8.29 -2.80
C SER A 29 -15.54 7.30 -2.75
N GLY A 30 -15.54 6.34 -1.82
CA GLY A 30 -16.55 5.29 -1.70
C GLY A 30 -16.32 4.06 -2.59
N GLY A 31 -15.19 3.98 -3.29
CA GLY A 31 -14.80 2.78 -4.02
C GLY A 31 -14.26 1.69 -3.08
N MET A 32 -14.69 0.45 -3.29
CA MET A 32 -14.17 -0.74 -2.59
C MET A 32 -13.65 -1.76 -3.61
N LEU A 33 -12.51 -2.36 -3.30
CA LEU A 33 -11.97 -3.53 -3.99
C LEU A 33 -12.15 -4.74 -3.06
N VAL A 34 -12.79 -5.78 -3.55
CA VAL A 34 -12.95 -7.05 -2.84
C VAL A 34 -11.90 -8.01 -3.39
N LEU A 35 -11.09 -8.57 -2.50
CA LEU A 35 -10.03 -9.53 -2.80
C LEU A 35 -10.36 -10.85 -2.11
N ASP A 36 -10.07 -11.97 -2.77
CA ASP A 36 -10.24 -13.31 -2.21
C ASP A 36 -8.89 -13.99 -1.92
N GLU A 37 -8.91 -15.26 -1.49
CA GLU A 37 -7.72 -16.03 -1.16
C GLU A 37 -6.81 -16.36 -2.36
N THR A 38 -7.28 -16.12 -3.59
CA THR A 38 -6.49 -16.31 -4.81
C THR A 38 -5.69 -15.07 -5.19
N ASP A 39 -5.97 -13.92 -4.55
CA ASP A 39 -5.27 -12.67 -4.78
C ASP A 39 -3.98 -12.54 -3.96
N CYS A 40 -2.91 -12.07 -4.61
CA CYS A 40 -1.62 -11.84 -3.97
C CYS A 40 -1.52 -10.40 -3.42
N MET A 41 -1.54 -10.24 -2.09
CA MET A 41 -1.42 -8.93 -1.44
C MET A 41 -0.12 -8.20 -1.76
N VAL A 42 0.96 -8.93 -2.04
CA VAL A 42 2.25 -8.33 -2.44
C VAL A 42 2.12 -7.71 -3.83
N ASP A 43 1.46 -8.38 -4.77
CA ASP A 43 1.23 -7.86 -6.11
C ASP A 43 0.24 -6.68 -6.12
N ILE A 44 -0.81 -6.73 -5.30
CA ILE A 44 -1.73 -5.60 -5.11
C ILE A 44 -0.99 -4.37 -4.57
N SER A 45 -0.12 -4.57 -3.57
CA SER A 45 0.71 -3.49 -3.03
C SER A 45 1.61 -2.89 -4.10
N LYS A 46 2.20 -3.74 -4.96
CA LYS A 46 3.04 -3.32 -6.08
C LYS A 46 2.25 -2.53 -7.12
N PHE A 47 1.10 -3.04 -7.55
CA PHE A 47 0.23 -2.39 -8.54
C PHE A 47 -0.14 -0.96 -8.11
N PHE A 48 -0.54 -0.78 -6.85
CA PHE A 48 -0.89 0.54 -6.33
C PHE A 48 0.30 1.49 -6.18
N LEU A 49 1.47 0.95 -5.85
CA LEU A 49 2.69 1.73 -5.77
C LEU A 49 3.20 2.14 -7.16
N GLU A 50 3.12 1.27 -8.16
CA GLU A 50 3.42 1.60 -9.57
C GLU A 50 2.56 2.76 -10.04
N PHE A 51 1.23 2.67 -9.84
CA PHE A 51 0.32 3.78 -10.13
C PHE A 51 0.73 5.07 -9.42
N THR A 52 1.14 4.99 -8.14
CA THR A 52 1.54 6.17 -7.36
C THR A 52 2.84 6.79 -7.87
N VAL A 53 3.78 5.97 -8.35
CA VAL A 53 5.01 6.43 -8.99
C VAL A 53 4.72 7.11 -10.32
N ASP A 54 3.82 6.54 -11.13
CA ASP A 54 3.47 7.04 -12.46
C ASP A 54 2.66 8.35 -12.39
N GLU A 55 1.73 8.45 -11.43
CA GLU A 55 0.85 9.62 -11.24
C GLU A 55 1.44 10.68 -10.29
N SER A 56 2.66 10.48 -9.80
CA SER A 56 3.31 11.47 -8.92
C SER A 56 3.52 12.79 -9.66
N CYS A 57 2.98 13.90 -9.12
CA CYS A 57 3.20 15.25 -9.64
C CYS A 57 4.67 15.72 -9.58
N GLY A 58 5.53 14.99 -8.86
CA GLY A 58 6.98 15.21 -8.85
C GLY A 58 7.48 16.36 -7.98
N LYS A 59 6.60 17.04 -7.24
CA LYS A 59 6.94 18.25 -6.46
C LYS A 59 7.85 17.97 -5.25
N CYS A 60 7.54 16.94 -4.47
CA CYS A 60 8.22 16.63 -3.22
C CYS A 60 9.23 15.49 -3.40
N THR A 61 10.45 15.65 -2.94
CA THR A 61 11.50 14.61 -3.02
C THR A 61 11.10 13.29 -2.37
N PRO A 62 10.52 13.27 -1.14
CA PRO A 62 10.08 12.01 -0.52
C PRO A 62 9.08 11.24 -1.39
N CYS A 63 8.10 11.92 -1.99
CA CYS A 63 7.14 11.28 -2.88
C CYS A 63 7.76 10.85 -4.22
N ARG A 64 8.45 11.75 -4.93
CA ARG A 64 8.98 11.48 -6.29
C ARG A 64 10.07 10.39 -6.29
N ILE A 65 10.95 10.43 -5.29
CA ILE A 65 12.12 9.53 -5.21
C ILE A 65 11.85 8.38 -4.26
N GLY A 66 11.24 8.64 -3.10
CA GLY A 66 10.97 7.61 -2.10
C GLY A 66 10.02 6.53 -2.62
N ASN A 67 8.93 6.88 -3.31
CA ASN A 67 8.04 5.86 -3.90
C ASN A 67 8.76 4.99 -4.93
N ARG A 68 9.69 5.54 -5.71
CA ARG A 68 10.53 4.76 -6.64
C ARG A 68 11.43 3.78 -5.88
N ARG A 69 12.02 4.21 -4.77
CA ARG A 69 12.84 3.33 -3.91
C ARG A 69 12.01 2.23 -3.25
N LEU A 70 10.81 2.54 -2.75
CA LEU A 70 9.87 1.53 -2.27
C LEU A 70 9.56 0.51 -3.36
N LEU A 71 9.31 0.98 -4.59
CA LEU A 71 8.96 0.12 -5.71
C LEU A 71 10.12 -0.79 -6.13
N GLU A 72 11.36 -0.31 -6.06
CA GLU A 72 12.56 -1.12 -6.29
C GLU A 72 12.67 -2.27 -5.28
N ILE A 73 12.47 -1.99 -3.98
CA ILE A 73 12.49 -2.99 -2.91
C ILE A 73 11.36 -4.00 -3.12
N LEU A 74 10.14 -3.53 -3.38
CA LEU A 74 8.98 -4.40 -3.57
C LEU A 74 9.13 -5.28 -4.82
N ASN A 75 9.69 -4.77 -5.91
CA ASN A 75 10.02 -5.56 -7.09
C ASN A 75 11.06 -6.65 -6.82
N LYS A 76 12.07 -6.36 -5.98
CA LYS A 76 13.05 -7.35 -5.54
C LYS A 76 12.37 -8.49 -4.77
N ILE A 77 11.46 -8.15 -3.86
CA ILE A 77 10.65 -9.12 -3.10
C ILE A 77 9.77 -9.96 -4.04
N CYS A 78 9.03 -9.33 -4.97
CA CYS A 78 8.16 -10.05 -5.93
C CYS A 78 8.91 -11.03 -6.83
N ARG A 79 10.20 -10.78 -7.10
CA ARG A 79 11.07 -11.66 -7.90
C ARG A 79 11.69 -12.81 -7.10
N GLY A 80 11.33 -12.97 -5.82
CA GLY A 80 11.90 -13.97 -4.93
C GLY A 80 13.32 -13.67 -4.47
N ASN A 81 13.80 -12.44 -4.65
CA ASN A 81 15.16 -12.03 -4.28
C ASN A 81 15.21 -11.16 -3.02
N GLY A 82 14.08 -11.05 -2.30
CA GLY A 82 13.97 -10.24 -1.08
C GLY A 82 14.67 -10.87 0.12
N THR A 83 15.09 -10.01 1.06
CA THR A 83 15.65 -10.40 2.35
C THR A 83 14.80 -9.83 3.50
N GLU A 84 15.00 -10.31 4.73
CA GLU A 84 14.38 -9.72 5.92
C GLU A 84 14.76 -8.24 6.09
N GLU A 85 15.99 -7.87 5.72
CA GLU A 85 16.44 -6.48 5.73
C GLU A 85 15.64 -5.61 4.74
N ASP A 86 15.26 -6.16 3.57
CA ASP A 86 14.40 -5.45 2.63
C ASP A 86 13.02 -5.15 3.24
N LEU A 87 12.46 -6.04 4.06
CA LEU A 87 11.18 -5.79 4.76
C LEU A 87 11.31 -4.68 5.80
N VAL A 88 12.42 -4.66 6.55
CA VAL A 88 12.72 -3.59 7.51
C VAL A 88 12.88 -2.25 6.78
N ASN A 89 13.63 -2.23 5.68
CA ASN A 89 13.86 -1.03 4.88
C ASN A 89 12.57 -0.54 4.22
N LEU A 90 11.75 -1.44 3.68
CA LEU A 90 10.43 -1.13 3.10
C LEU A 90 9.54 -0.44 4.14
N LYS A 91 9.44 -1.01 5.34
CA LYS A 91 8.64 -0.44 6.43
C LYS A 91 9.16 0.91 6.89
N SER A 92 10.49 1.04 7.07
CA SER A 92 11.13 2.29 7.47
C SER A 92 10.85 3.40 6.45
N LEU A 93 11.09 3.13 5.17
CA LEU A 93 10.89 4.09 4.10
C LEU A 93 9.42 4.50 3.95
N ALA A 94 8.48 3.55 4.10
CA ALA A 94 7.04 3.81 4.05
C ALA A 94 6.54 4.76 5.15
N THR A 95 7.26 4.90 6.27
CA THR A 95 6.91 5.86 7.34
C THR A 95 7.45 7.27 7.10
N ILE A 96 8.37 7.44 6.15
CA ILE A 96 9.01 8.71 5.82
C ILE A 96 8.31 9.42 4.65
N ILE A 97 7.64 8.64 3.79
CA ILE A 97 6.93 9.11 2.60
C ILE A 97 5.52 9.55 2.99
#